data_AF-A0A1C0ZTR0-F1
#
_entry.id   AF-A0A1C0ZTR0-F1
#
_cell.length_a   1.000
_cell.length_b   1.000
_cell.length_c   1.000
_cell.angle_alpha   90.00
_cell.angle_beta   90.00
_cell.angle_gamma   90.00
#
_symmetry.space_group_name_H-M   'P 1'
#
loop_
_entity.id
_entity.type
_entity.pdbx_description
1 polymer ?
#
loop_
_entity_poly.entity_id
_entity_poly.type
_entity_poly.pdbx_seq_one_letter_code
_entity_poly.pdbx_strand_id
1 'polypeptide(L)'
;MSKSDFNMTTSRKQILAQLYNLTTSQTTGALIIGEPGAGKTTIINAFQALLGDKVPTFVIRSTLYNKGMNASKNLSECFEISLGLLSSRHDTQRTRFQRIINNYIEKTSTTDSGYVVTFIDDVTNWSHDHFYWLIDLQNELAAKNLKTGFFLVGTDKLEFVRHIFMDNSPQIYRRFMNDTIKVSKYESLSVSI
;
A
#
# COMPACT_ATOMS: atom_id res chain seq x y z
N MET A 1 -6.59 -14.61 -29.01
CA MET A 1 -7.10 -13.66 -28.00
C MET A 1 -8.09 -14.40 -27.11
N SER A 2 -7.69 -14.75 -25.89
CA SER A 2 -8.55 -15.45 -24.93
C SER A 2 -9.21 -14.43 -24.01
N LYS A 3 -10.54 -14.31 -24.08
CA LYS A 3 -11.35 -13.58 -23.11
C LYS A 3 -11.43 -14.42 -21.84
N SER A 4 -10.56 -14.15 -20.87
CA SER A 4 -10.83 -14.55 -19.49
C SER A 4 -11.80 -13.54 -18.89
N ASP A 5 -13.09 -13.70 -19.16
CA ASP A 5 -14.14 -13.03 -18.40
C ASP A 5 -14.12 -13.63 -16.99
N PHE A 6 -13.23 -13.09 -16.15
CA PHE A 6 -13.14 -13.41 -14.73
C PHE A 6 -14.48 -13.02 -14.13
N ASN A 7 -15.28 -14.01 -13.76
CA ASN A 7 -16.61 -13.83 -13.19
C ASN A 7 -16.47 -13.14 -11.82
N MET A 8 -16.37 -11.82 -11.83
CA MET A 8 -16.22 -11.00 -10.64
C MET A 8 -17.58 -10.85 -9.96
N THR A 9 -17.68 -11.34 -8.73
CA THR A 9 -18.78 -11.09 -7.82
C THR A 9 -19.02 -9.58 -7.63
N THR A 10 -20.28 -9.19 -7.37
CA THR A 10 -20.69 -7.79 -7.21
C THR A 10 -19.88 -7.06 -6.14
N SER A 11 -19.53 -7.74 -5.04
CA SER A 11 -18.68 -7.20 -3.97
C SER A 11 -17.26 -6.85 -4.46
N ARG A 12 -16.64 -7.70 -5.29
CA ARG A 12 -15.30 -7.41 -5.84
C ARG A 12 -15.30 -6.21 -6.77
N LYS A 13 -16.32 -6.08 -7.62
CA LYS A 13 -16.45 -4.94 -8.54
C LYS A 13 -16.60 -3.63 -7.77
N GLN A 14 -17.37 -3.64 -6.68
CA GLN A 14 -17.51 -2.47 -5.80
C GLN A 14 -16.19 -2.08 -5.15
N ILE A 15 -15.43 -3.06 -4.63
CA ILE A 15 -14.11 -2.78 -4.04
C ILE A 15 -13.12 -2.22 -5.08
N LEU A 16 -13.06 -2.81 -6.28
CA LEU A 16 -12.20 -2.28 -7.34
C LEU A 16 -12.62 -0.87 -7.78
N ALA A 17 -13.93 -0.58 -7.80
CA ALA A 17 -14.43 0.77 -8.10
C ALA A 17 -14.03 1.78 -7.02
N GLN A 18 -14.10 1.42 -5.74
CA GLN A 18 -13.62 2.26 -4.64
C GLN A 18 -12.12 2.55 -4.76
N LEU A 19 -11.30 1.52 -5.01
CA LEU A 19 -9.86 1.68 -5.25
C LEU A 19 -9.58 2.57 -6.45
N TYR A 20 -10.32 2.39 -7.54
CA TYR A 20 -10.20 3.20 -8.74
C TYR A 20 -10.50 4.67 -8.45
N ASN A 21 -11.62 4.95 -7.76
CA ASN A 21 -12.00 6.31 -7.39
C ASN A 21 -10.92 6.99 -6.54
N LEU A 22 -10.41 6.32 -5.50
CA LEU A 22 -9.34 6.82 -4.64
C LEU A 22 -8.03 7.08 -5.40
N THR A 23 -7.71 6.21 -6.37
CA THR A 23 -6.52 6.35 -7.22
C THR A 23 -6.67 7.54 -8.17
N THR A 24 -7.83 7.68 -8.83
CA THR A 24 -8.09 8.79 -9.76
C THR A 24 -8.22 10.15 -9.07
N SER A 25 -8.67 10.19 -7.81
CA SER A 25 -8.65 11.39 -6.99
C SER A 25 -7.27 11.71 -6.40
N GLN A 26 -6.25 10.88 -6.68
CA GLN A 26 -4.90 10.99 -6.17
C GLN A 26 -4.84 11.09 -4.64
N THR A 27 -5.61 10.23 -3.94
CA THR A 27 -5.59 10.20 -2.47
C THR A 27 -4.16 9.93 -1.96
N THR A 28 -3.85 10.48 -0.79
CA THR A 28 -2.55 10.29 -0.11
C THR A 28 -2.42 8.91 0.52
N GLY A 29 -3.54 8.25 0.79
CA GLY A 29 -3.58 6.90 1.32
C GLY A 29 -4.97 6.49 1.80
N ALA A 30 -5.13 5.20 2.04
CA ALA A 30 -6.37 4.61 2.56
C ALA A 30 -6.07 3.28 3.25
N LEU A 31 -6.96 2.84 4.14
CA LEU A 31 -6.92 1.49 4.69
C LEU A 31 -7.63 0.49 3.78
N ILE A 32 -7.07 -0.71 3.67
CA ILE A 32 -7.72 -1.89 3.09
C ILE A 32 -7.71 -2.99 4.13
N ILE A 33 -8.86 -3.20 4.77
CA ILE A 33 -8.96 -4.06 5.95
C ILE A 33 -9.89 -5.25 5.70
N GLY A 34 -9.70 -6.29 6.48
CA GLY A 34 -10.56 -7.46 6.50
C GLY A 34 -9.87 -8.64 7.18
N GLU A 35 -10.63 -9.68 7.46
CA GLU A 35 -10.10 -10.90 8.08
C GLU A 35 -8.94 -11.54 7.28
N PRO A 36 -8.04 -12.29 7.95
CA PRO A 36 -7.08 -13.14 7.27
C PRO A 36 -7.77 -14.09 6.27
N GLY A 37 -7.26 -14.13 5.05
CA GLY A 37 -7.85 -14.92 3.95
C GLY A 37 -9.10 -14.31 3.31
N ALA A 38 -9.45 -13.05 3.58
CA ALA A 38 -10.57 -12.37 2.89
C ALA A 38 -10.30 -12.05 1.40
N GLY A 39 -9.10 -12.32 0.89
CA GLY A 39 -8.77 -12.08 -0.52
C GLY A 39 -8.20 -10.68 -0.82
N LYS A 40 -7.69 -9.96 0.19
CA LYS A 40 -7.06 -8.63 0.03
C LYS A 40 -5.96 -8.63 -1.04
N THR A 41 -5.02 -9.58 -0.98
CA THR A 41 -3.95 -9.75 -1.97
C THR A 41 -4.51 -10.03 -3.37
N THR A 42 -5.58 -10.83 -3.49
CA THR A 42 -6.26 -11.11 -4.77
C THR A 42 -6.92 -9.86 -5.38
N ILE A 43 -7.40 -8.94 -4.54
CA ILE A 43 -7.94 -7.64 -4.96
C ILE A 43 -6.82 -6.72 -5.46
N ILE A 44 -5.72 -6.63 -4.71
CA ILE A 44 -4.53 -5.83 -5.10
C ILE A 44 -4.01 -6.27 -6.46
N ASN A 45 -3.82 -7.58 -6.66
CA ASN A 45 -3.33 -8.12 -7.94
C ASN A 45 -4.27 -7.81 -9.10
N ALA A 46 -5.59 -7.92 -8.89
CA ALA A 46 -6.56 -7.57 -9.92
C ALA A 46 -6.61 -6.07 -10.20
N PHE A 47 -6.42 -5.23 -9.18
CA PHE A 47 -6.36 -3.79 -9.35
C PHE A 47 -5.09 -3.36 -10.10
N GLN A 48 -3.94 -3.96 -9.80
CA GLN A 48 -2.72 -3.76 -10.57
C GLN A 48 -2.90 -4.13 -12.05
N ALA A 49 -3.52 -5.28 -12.32
CA ALA A 49 -3.83 -5.70 -13.70
C ALA A 49 -4.81 -4.73 -14.40
N LEU A 50 -5.74 -4.15 -13.65
CA LEU A 50 -6.70 -3.15 -14.16
C LEU A 50 -6.03 -1.81 -14.51
N LEU A 51 -5.12 -1.34 -13.66
CA LEU A 51 -4.37 -0.10 -13.90
C LEU A 51 -3.39 -0.24 -15.05
N GLY A 52 -2.78 -1.42 -15.19
CA GLY A 52 -1.71 -1.66 -16.16
C GLY A 52 -0.58 -0.64 -15.99
N ASP A 53 -0.06 -0.13 -17.11
CA ASP A 53 1.05 0.83 -17.11
C ASP A 53 0.60 2.30 -16.95
N LYS A 54 -0.70 2.56 -16.72
CA LYS A 54 -1.23 3.93 -16.61
C LYS A 54 -0.81 4.63 -15.32
N VAL A 55 -0.68 3.86 -14.24
CA VAL A 55 -0.32 4.35 -12.91
C VAL A 55 0.71 3.37 -12.33
N PRO A 56 1.95 3.82 -12.10
CA PRO A 56 2.96 3.00 -11.44
C PRO A 56 2.43 2.48 -10.11
N THR A 57 2.51 1.17 -9.93
CA THR A 57 1.97 0.51 -8.75
C THR A 57 2.99 -0.43 -8.11
N PHE A 58 3.26 -0.21 -6.82
CA PHE A 58 4.14 -1.05 -6.02
C PHE A 58 3.35 -1.87 -5.00
N VAL A 59 3.89 -3.05 -4.65
CA VAL A 59 3.40 -3.86 -3.53
C VAL A 59 4.57 -4.14 -2.61
N ILE A 60 4.50 -3.60 -1.40
CA ILE A 60 5.49 -3.78 -0.35
C ILE A 60 4.94 -4.77 0.65
N ARG A 61 5.69 -5.82 0.97
CA ARG A 61 5.34 -6.71 2.09
C ARG A 61 6.01 -6.19 3.35
N SER A 62 5.22 -5.72 4.31
CA SER A 62 5.76 -5.38 5.62
C SER A 62 5.94 -6.66 6.42
N THR A 63 7.17 -6.94 6.81
CA THR A 63 7.47 -8.11 7.62
C THR A 63 8.26 -7.70 8.85
N LEU A 64 7.64 -7.82 10.01
CA LEU A 64 8.23 -7.50 11.31
C LEU A 64 8.87 -8.75 11.91
N TYR A 65 9.96 -9.23 11.32
CA TYR A 65 10.63 -10.47 11.77
C TYR A 65 11.38 -10.31 13.10
N ASN A 66 11.80 -9.09 13.47
CA ASN A 66 12.64 -8.84 14.64
C ASN A 66 12.06 -7.76 15.55
N LYS A 67 11.51 -8.17 16.71
CA LYS A 67 10.92 -7.29 17.74
C LYS A 67 11.88 -6.27 18.39
N GLY A 68 13.15 -6.20 17.96
CA GLY A 68 14.13 -5.22 18.44
C GLY A 68 14.73 -4.34 17.35
N MET A 69 14.28 -4.46 16.09
CA MET A 69 14.80 -3.63 15.01
C MET A 69 14.13 -2.27 14.99
N ASN A 70 14.92 -1.21 14.78
CA ASN A 70 14.40 0.14 14.55
C ASN A 70 13.47 0.15 13.32
N ALA A 71 12.32 0.81 13.43
CA ALA A 71 11.30 0.91 12.38
C ALA A 71 11.87 1.38 11.02
N SER A 72 12.76 2.38 11.02
CA SER A 72 13.41 2.88 9.80
C SER A 72 14.23 1.80 9.11
N LYS A 73 14.97 0.99 9.87
CA LYS A 73 15.75 -0.11 9.30
C LYS A 73 14.83 -1.20 8.77
N ASN A 74 13.77 -1.53 9.51
CA ASN A 74 12.78 -2.51 9.08
C ASN A 74 12.07 -2.10 7.78
N LEU A 75 11.58 -0.87 7.69
CA LEU A 75 10.88 -0.42 6.50
C LEU A 75 11.81 -0.27 5.30
N SER A 76 13.02 0.26 5.49
CA SER A 76 14.00 0.29 4.41
C SER A 76 14.27 -1.12 3.85
N GLU A 77 14.48 -2.13 4.71
CA GLU A 77 14.67 -3.51 4.27
C GLU A 77 13.42 -4.09 3.57
N CYS A 78 12.21 -3.84 4.10
CA CYS A 78 10.96 -4.31 3.46
C CYS A 78 10.78 -3.71 2.06
N PHE A 79 11.04 -2.40 1.92
CA PHE A 79 10.97 -1.71 0.63
C PHE A 79 12.07 -2.20 -0.32
N GLU A 80 13.32 -2.31 0.13
CA GLU A 80 14.42 -2.80 -0.71
C GLU A 80 14.14 -4.21 -1.26
N ILE A 81 13.71 -5.14 -0.40
CA ILE A 81 13.36 -6.50 -0.81
C ILE A 81 12.20 -6.49 -1.81
N SER A 82 11.13 -5.74 -1.52
CA SER A 82 9.93 -5.73 -2.36
C SER A 82 10.14 -5.06 -3.72
N LEU A 83 11.06 -4.09 -3.78
CA LEU A 83 11.43 -3.37 -5.01
C LEU A 83 12.57 -4.05 -5.78
N GLY A 84 13.16 -5.13 -5.24
CA GLY A 84 14.30 -5.81 -5.85
C GLY A 84 15.60 -4.99 -5.82
N LEU A 85 15.75 -4.11 -4.82
CA LEU A 85 16.93 -3.28 -4.64
C LEU A 85 18.02 -4.04 -3.90
N LEU A 86 19.21 -4.09 -4.50
CA LEU A 86 20.38 -4.71 -3.88
C LEU A 86 20.88 -3.83 -2.75
N SER A 87 20.92 -4.35 -1.52
CA SER A 87 21.50 -3.67 -0.36
C SER A 87 22.91 -4.19 -0.04
N SER A 88 23.84 -3.27 0.23
CA SER A 88 25.18 -3.57 0.74
C SER A 88 25.20 -3.54 2.26
N ARG A 89 26.09 -4.32 2.88
CA ARG A 89 26.34 -4.28 4.33
C ARG A 89 26.86 -2.93 4.81
N HIS A 90 27.49 -2.15 3.93
CA HIS A 90 28.02 -0.83 4.25
C HIS A 90 27.03 0.31 4.00
N ASP A 91 25.82 0.00 3.51
CA ASP A 91 24.82 1.03 3.24
C ASP A 91 24.30 1.64 4.54
N THR A 92 24.45 2.96 4.65
CA THR A 92 23.81 3.75 5.70
C THR A 92 22.29 3.81 5.49
N GLN A 93 21.52 4.07 6.54
CA GLN A 93 20.07 4.28 6.43
C GLN A 93 19.70 5.35 5.41
N ARG A 94 20.48 6.44 5.33
CA ARG A 94 20.28 7.51 4.35
C ARG A 94 20.47 7.02 2.92
N THR A 95 21.52 6.22 2.68
CA THR A 95 21.79 5.64 1.36
C THR A 95 20.66 4.71 0.90
N ARG A 96 20.16 3.86 1.81
CA ARG A 96 19.02 2.97 1.54
C ARG A 96 17.76 3.76 1.21
N PHE A 97 17.46 4.77 2.02
CA PHE A 97 16.30 5.64 1.83
C PHE A 97 16.36 6.38 0.49
N GLN A 98 17.52 6.94 0.13
CA GLN A 98 17.71 7.59 -1.16
C GLN A 98 17.54 6.61 -2.34
N ARG A 99 17.97 5.36 -2.18
CA ARG A 99 17.80 4.33 -3.22
C ARG A 99 16.34 4.01 -3.47
N ILE A 100 15.53 3.93 -2.39
CA ILE A 100 14.07 3.76 -2.49
C ILE A 100 13.46 4.94 -3.24
N ILE A 101 13.81 6.18 -2.86
CA ILE A 101 13.33 7.40 -3.54
C ILE A 101 13.67 7.38 -5.03
N ASN A 102 14.93 7.07 -5.38
CA ASN A 102 15.37 7.04 -6.77
C ASN A 102 14.62 5.97 -7.57
N ASN A 103 14.34 4.81 -6.98
CA ASN A 103 13.56 3.77 -7.65
C ASN A 103 12.12 4.21 -7.95
N TYR A 104 11.47 4.93 -7.02
CA TYR A 104 10.15 5.52 -7.26
C TYR A 104 10.20 6.51 -8.44
N ILE A 105 11.19 7.42 -8.45
CA ILE A 105 11.35 8.41 -9.53
C ILE A 105 11.61 7.73 -10.87
N GLU A 106 12.53 6.75 -10.92
CA GLU A 106 12.86 6.02 -12.15
C GLU A 106 11.64 5.30 -12.72
N LYS A 107 10.89 4.57 -11.89
CA LYS A 107 9.71 3.82 -12.33
C LYS A 107 8.56 4.72 -12.78
N THR A 108 8.47 5.93 -12.23
CA THR A 108 7.43 6.90 -12.57
C THR A 108 7.81 7.79 -13.74
N SER A 109 9.09 7.91 -14.08
CA SER A 109 9.58 8.69 -15.23
C SER A 109 9.03 8.22 -16.58
N THR A 110 8.52 6.99 -16.65
CA THR A 110 7.91 6.41 -17.84
C THR A 110 6.40 6.67 -17.95
N THR A 111 5.82 7.36 -16.97
CA THR A 111 4.37 7.60 -16.88
C THR A 111 4.07 9.07 -16.63
N ASP A 112 3.12 9.64 -17.38
CA ASP A 112 2.76 11.06 -17.28
C ASP A 112 1.83 11.38 -16.08
N SER A 113 1.52 10.40 -15.23
CA SER A 113 0.52 10.56 -14.17
C SER A 113 0.95 11.49 -13.03
N GLY A 114 2.26 11.62 -12.79
CA GLY A 114 2.82 12.30 -11.61
C GLY A 114 2.35 11.71 -10.28
N TYR A 115 1.76 10.51 -10.30
CA TYR A 115 1.15 9.85 -9.16
C TYR A 115 1.51 8.36 -9.13
N VAL A 116 1.87 7.86 -7.95
CA VAL A 116 2.23 6.47 -7.75
C VAL A 116 1.43 5.86 -6.63
N VAL A 117 0.98 4.63 -6.84
CA VAL A 117 0.23 3.84 -5.85
C VAL A 117 1.16 2.82 -5.23
N THR A 118 1.15 2.75 -3.90
CA THR A 118 1.90 1.72 -3.16
C THR A 118 0.97 1.03 -2.19
N PHE A 119 0.76 -0.26 -2.41
CA PHE A 119 0.12 -1.13 -1.43
C PHE A 119 1.18 -1.62 -0.43
N ILE A 120 0.90 -1.50 0.86
CA ILE A 120 1.78 -2.03 1.91
C ILE A 120 0.99 -3.09 2.68
N ASP A 121 1.39 -4.34 2.52
CA ASP A 121 0.72 -5.50 3.12
C ASP A 121 1.24 -5.79 4.53
N ASP A 122 0.33 -6.30 5.37
CA ASP A 122 0.53 -6.68 6.77
C ASP A 122 1.04 -5.58 7.73
N VAL A 123 0.43 -4.38 7.66
CA VAL A 123 0.83 -3.25 8.53
C VAL A 123 0.19 -3.27 9.93
N THR A 124 -0.50 -4.35 10.29
CA THR A 124 -1.31 -4.46 11.53
C THR A 124 -0.52 -4.13 12.81
N ASN A 125 0.78 -4.40 12.82
CA ASN A 125 1.64 -4.25 14.01
C ASN A 125 2.59 -3.04 13.91
N TRP A 126 2.31 -2.07 13.05
CA TRP A 126 3.12 -0.85 12.94
C TRP A 126 3.00 0.04 14.18
N SER A 127 4.15 0.57 14.61
CA SER A 127 4.24 1.66 15.59
C SER A 127 4.20 3.03 14.90
N HIS A 128 4.06 4.11 15.69
CA HIS A 128 4.18 5.49 15.20
C HIS A 128 5.42 5.74 14.34
N ASP A 129 6.57 5.18 14.72
CA ASP A 129 7.83 5.38 13.97
C ASP A 129 7.77 4.84 12.54
N HIS A 130 6.98 3.77 12.31
CA HIS A 130 6.76 3.23 10.95
C HIS A 130 5.99 4.23 10.10
N PHE A 131 4.95 4.85 10.67
CA PHE A 131 4.18 5.89 10.00
C PHE A 131 4.99 7.16 9.76
N TYR A 132 5.83 7.59 10.71
CA TYR A 132 6.70 8.76 10.51
C TYR A 132 7.71 8.53 9.40
N TRP A 133 8.32 7.35 9.34
CA TRP A 133 9.20 7.00 8.21
C TRP A 133 8.46 7.07 6.87
N LEU A 134 7.19 6.64 6.83
CA LEU A 134 6.39 6.71 5.61
C LEU A 134 6.00 8.15 5.26
N ILE A 135 5.77 9.01 6.25
CA ILE A 135 5.56 10.45 6.07
C ILE A 135 6.81 11.09 5.47
N ASP A 136 8.00 10.77 5.99
CA ASP A 136 9.27 11.27 5.46
C ASP A 136 9.43 10.86 4.00
N LEU A 137 9.14 9.60 3.66
CA LEU A 137 9.18 9.12 2.28
C LEU A 137 8.20 9.89 1.39
N GLN A 138 6.96 10.05 1.84
CA GLN A 138 5.94 10.82 1.12
C GLN A 138 6.37 12.26 0.88
N ASN A 139 6.96 12.92 1.88
CA ASN A 139 7.39 14.31 1.78
C ASN A 139 8.58 14.47 0.81
N GLU A 140 9.57 13.56 0.84
CA GLU A 140 10.70 13.59 -0.09
C GLU A 140 10.27 13.35 -1.54
N LEU A 141 9.34 12.41 -1.77
CA LEU A 141 8.76 12.17 -3.09
C LEU A 141 7.95 13.38 -3.58
N ALA A 142 7.14 13.99 -2.70
CA ALA A 142 6.40 15.21 -3.01
C ALA A 142 7.33 16.39 -3.35
N ALA A 143 8.45 16.54 -2.64
CA ALA A 143 9.48 17.55 -2.94
C ALA A 143 10.18 17.32 -4.30
N LYS A 144 9.99 16.15 -4.91
CA LYS A 144 10.43 15.80 -6.26
C LYS A 144 9.27 15.81 -7.27
N ASN A 145 8.15 16.46 -6.93
CA ASN A 145 6.91 16.54 -7.71
C ASN A 145 6.24 15.19 -7.99
N LEU A 146 6.51 14.17 -7.17
CA LEU A 146 5.84 12.88 -7.25
C LEU A 146 4.81 12.75 -6.13
N LYS A 147 3.52 12.74 -6.50
CA LYS A 147 2.45 12.46 -5.54
C LYS A 147 2.35 10.97 -5.28
N THR A 148 2.02 10.57 -4.06
CA THR A 148 1.97 9.16 -3.68
C THR A 148 0.67 8.84 -2.95
N GLY A 149 0.09 7.68 -3.26
CA GLY A 149 -1.00 7.07 -2.50
C GLY A 149 -0.50 5.80 -1.81
N PHE A 150 -0.40 5.83 -0.48
CA PHE A 150 -0.02 4.67 0.30
C PHE A 150 -1.27 3.95 0.85
N PHE A 151 -1.57 2.79 0.27
CA PHE A 151 -2.71 1.95 0.65
C PHE A 151 -2.25 0.90 1.65
N LEU A 152 -2.70 1.05 2.89
CA LEU A 152 -2.27 0.25 4.03
C LEU A 152 -3.18 -0.95 4.21
N VAL A 153 -2.62 -2.14 4.07
CA VAL A 153 -3.38 -3.39 4.04
C VAL A 153 -3.14 -4.19 5.32
N GLY A 154 -4.23 -4.64 5.94
CA GLY A 154 -4.12 -5.40 7.18
C GLY A 154 -5.43 -6.01 7.65
N THR A 155 -5.48 -6.30 8.94
CA THR A 155 -6.68 -6.86 9.59
C THR A 155 -7.62 -5.77 10.10
N ASP A 156 -8.81 -6.14 10.54
CA ASP A 156 -9.81 -5.21 11.09
C ASP A 156 -9.32 -4.49 12.36
N LYS A 157 -8.23 -4.95 12.99
CA LYS A 157 -7.53 -4.23 14.06
C LYS A 157 -7.09 -2.82 13.64
N LEU A 158 -6.83 -2.58 12.35
CA LEU A 158 -6.46 -1.25 11.86
C LEU A 158 -7.60 -0.24 11.98
N GLU A 159 -8.86 -0.67 12.04
CA GLU A 159 -9.98 0.24 12.33
C GLU A 159 -9.88 0.84 13.74
N PHE A 160 -9.49 0.01 14.72
CA PHE A 160 -9.24 0.50 16.07
C PHE A 160 -8.05 1.46 16.12
N VAL A 161 -6.95 1.15 15.43
CA VAL A 161 -5.79 2.04 15.30
C VAL A 161 -6.20 3.37 14.65
N ARG A 162 -7.01 3.33 13.60
CA ARG A 162 -7.56 4.51 12.92
C ARG A 162 -8.30 5.43 13.87
N HIS A 163 -9.18 4.89 14.72
CA HIS A 163 -9.90 5.69 15.71
C HIS A 163 -8.96 6.36 16.72
N ILE A 164 -7.95 5.64 17.22
CA ILE A 164 -6.94 6.23 18.12
C ILE A 164 -6.18 7.36 17.43
N PHE A 165 -5.83 7.17 16.16
CA PHE A 165 -4.97 8.09 15.42
C PHE A 165 -5.72 9.34 14.94
N MET A 166 -7.04 9.25 14.79
CA MET A 166 -7.90 10.39 14.47
C MET A 166 -7.69 11.55 15.46
N ASP A 167 -7.58 11.24 16.75
CA ASP A 167 -7.42 12.23 17.81
C ASP A 167 -5.94 12.45 18.18
N ASN A 168 -5.16 11.37 18.34
CA ASN A 168 -3.81 11.45 18.91
C ASN A 168 -2.72 11.72 17.87
N SER A 169 -3.00 11.51 16.58
CA SER A 169 -2.02 11.65 15.51
C SER A 169 -2.70 12.05 14.19
N PRO A 170 -3.39 13.20 14.16
CA PRO A 170 -4.23 13.62 13.03
C PRO A 170 -3.47 13.70 11.71
N GLN A 171 -2.16 13.95 11.74
CA GLN A 171 -1.28 13.93 10.57
C GLN A 171 -1.15 12.54 9.94
N ILE A 172 -1.11 11.48 10.74
CA ILE A 172 -1.07 10.09 10.25
C ILE A 172 -2.46 9.71 9.72
N TYR A 173 -3.50 10.04 10.50
CA TYR A 173 -4.89 9.77 10.11
C TYR A 173 -5.24 10.39 8.76
N ARG A 174 -5.00 11.70 8.58
CA ARG A 174 -5.33 12.43 7.34
C ARG A 174 -4.55 11.94 6.13
N ARG A 175 -3.36 11.37 6.32
CA ARG A 175 -2.50 10.89 5.23
C ARG A 175 -2.79 9.46 4.80
N PHE A 176 -3.13 8.57 5.73
CA PHE A 176 -3.18 7.13 5.43
C PHE A 176 -4.48 6.44 5.83
N MET A 177 -5.31 7.07 6.67
CA MET A 177 -6.44 6.39 7.31
C MET A 177 -7.77 7.14 7.16
N ASN A 178 -7.80 8.23 6.38
CA ASN A 178 -9.02 9.01 6.19
C ASN A 178 -10.12 8.19 5.51
N ASP A 179 -9.71 7.38 4.52
CA ASP A 179 -10.57 6.47 3.78
C ASP A 179 -10.32 5.02 4.20
N THR A 180 -11.34 4.17 4.10
CA THR A 180 -11.25 2.76 4.44
C THR A 180 -12.10 1.92 3.50
N ILE A 181 -11.49 0.87 2.96
CA ILE A 181 -12.13 -0.14 2.14
C ILE A 181 -12.17 -1.44 2.94
N LYS A 182 -13.37 -1.97 3.15
CA LYS A 182 -13.58 -3.25 3.84
C LYS A 182 -13.67 -4.39 2.85
N VAL A 183 -12.91 -5.44 3.11
CA VAL A 183 -12.86 -6.67 2.31
C VAL A 183 -13.40 -7.81 3.16
N SER A 184 -14.61 -8.27 2.86
CA SER A 184 -15.24 -9.41 3.53
C SER A 184 -15.04 -10.71 2.72
N LYS A 185 -14.99 -11.85 3.42
CA LYS A 185 -15.00 -13.17 2.78
C LYS A 185 -16.31 -13.38 2.02
N TYR A 186 -16.22 -14.10 0.90
CA TYR A 186 -17.40 -14.63 0.22
C TYR A 186 -18.03 -15.73 1.05
N GLU A 187 -19.36 -15.69 1.20
CA GLU A 187 -20.13 -16.92 1.20
C GLU A 187 -19.95 -17.54 -0.19
N SER A 188 -19.35 -18.72 -0.27
CA SER A 188 -19.49 -19.54 -1.46
C SER A 188 -20.98 -19.78 -1.65
N LEU A 189 -21.61 -19.13 -2.63
CA LEU A 189 -22.89 -19.61 -3.13
C LEU A 189 -22.62 -21.03 -3.59
N SER A 190 -23.07 -22.00 -2.79
CA SER A 190 -23.21 -23.38 -3.22
C SER A 190 -24.13 -23.34 -4.42
N VAL A 191 -23.55 -23.36 -5.62
CA VAL A 191 -24.28 -23.76 -6.81
C VAL A 191 -24.52 -25.24 -6.61
N SER A 192 -25.70 -25.57 -6.09
CA SER A 192 -26.25 -26.90 -6.25
C SER A 192 -26.27 -27.18 -7.75
N ILE A 193 -25.44 -28.13 -8.19
CA ILE A 193 -25.53 -28.74 -9.52
C ILE A 193 -26.79 -29.58 -9.56
#